data_AF-A0A530CHS7-F1
#
_entry.id   AF-A0A530CHS7-F1
#
_cell.length_a   1.000
_cell.length_b   1.000
_cell.length_c   1.000
_cell.angle_alpha   90.00
_cell.angle_beta   90.00
_cell.angle_gamma   90.00
#
_symmetry.space_group_name_H-M   'P 1'
#
loop_
_entity.id
_entity.type
_entity.pdbx_description
1 polymer ?
#
loop_
_entity_poly.entity_id
_entity_poly.type
_entity_poly.pdbx_seq_one_letter_code
_entity_poly.pdbx_strand_id
1 'polypeptide(L)'
;MHLSRSEQSVFSLPRKQAYETFTDKTAGGLIIEAIEPIGEAECTCIQVDADDSLYLTTDYVVTHNTITGAYETTAHLTGLYPHWWEGKRFTGPVTWWACGKSNETTRDIVQHALLGDVTFDTDDGRKGFAGKGMIPAHLMGRTIWRRGSDDAVDNILVKHVTGGWSRVGFKSYEQKRGAFEGTARHGIWLDEECPLDIYGECLIRTATTGGIIMLTYTPLEGLSETTLQFMPGFGD
;
A
#
# COMPACT_ATOMS: atom_id res chain seq x y z
N MET A 1 -20.56 1.77 -17.87
CA MET A 1 -21.48 0.82 -17.20
C MET A 1 -22.75 1.58 -16.87
N HIS A 2 -23.92 1.09 -17.30
CA HIS A 2 -25.20 1.67 -16.90
C HIS A 2 -25.69 0.95 -15.65
N LEU A 3 -25.83 1.70 -14.56
CA LEU A 3 -26.33 1.21 -13.27
C LEU A 3 -27.70 1.81 -13.00
N SER A 4 -28.64 0.97 -12.58
CA SER A 4 -29.94 1.41 -12.09
C SER A 4 -30.24 0.77 -10.75
N ARG A 5 -31.16 1.39 -10.00
CA ARG A 5 -31.75 0.75 -8.82
C ARG A 5 -32.76 -0.27 -9.30
N SER A 6 -32.49 -1.54 -9.04
CA SER A 6 -33.38 -2.63 -9.41
C SER A 6 -34.50 -2.83 -8.39
N GLU A 7 -35.74 -2.89 -8.88
CA GLU A 7 -36.89 -3.47 -8.16
C GLU A 7 -37.06 -4.98 -8.46
N GLN A 8 -36.23 -5.54 -9.35
CA GLN A 8 -36.23 -6.95 -9.72
C GLN A 8 -35.38 -7.79 -8.77
N SER A 9 -35.90 -8.95 -8.41
CA SER A 9 -35.20 -9.97 -7.62
C SER A 9 -33.91 -10.42 -8.31
N VAL A 10 -32.83 -10.59 -7.55
CA VAL A 10 -31.56 -11.13 -8.08
C VAL A 10 -31.66 -12.64 -8.41
N PHE A 11 -32.77 -13.29 -8.05
CA PHE A 11 -33.02 -14.70 -8.35
C PHE A 11 -34.07 -14.87 -9.46
N SER A 12 -33.64 -15.50 -10.56
CA SER A 12 -34.53 -15.88 -11.68
C SER A 12 -35.49 -17.04 -11.38
N LEU A 13 -35.26 -17.81 -10.30
CA LEU A 13 -36.08 -18.96 -9.91
C LEU A 13 -37.04 -18.57 -8.76
N PRO A 14 -38.37 -18.72 -8.91
CA PRO A 14 -39.35 -18.31 -7.89
C PRO A 14 -39.12 -18.92 -6.50
N ARG A 15 -38.73 -20.19 -6.43
CA ARG A 15 -38.43 -20.88 -5.16
C ARG A 15 -37.24 -20.29 -4.40
N LYS A 16 -36.37 -19.52 -5.08
CA LYS A 16 -35.17 -18.91 -4.49
C LYS A 16 -35.39 -17.46 -4.06
N GLN A 17 -36.41 -16.79 -4.60
CA GLN A 17 -36.78 -15.42 -4.23
C GLN A 17 -37.17 -15.31 -2.74
N ALA A 18 -37.70 -16.38 -2.16
CA ALA A 18 -38.05 -16.44 -0.73
C ALA A 18 -36.85 -16.34 0.23
N TYR A 19 -35.61 -16.47 -0.26
CA TYR A 19 -34.39 -16.31 0.54
C TYR A 19 -33.76 -14.92 0.42
N GLU A 20 -34.37 -14.02 -0.35
CA GLU A 20 -33.87 -12.67 -0.58
C GLU A 20 -34.24 -11.78 0.62
N THR A 21 -33.35 -11.71 1.60
CA THR A 21 -33.50 -10.86 2.79
C THR A 21 -32.62 -9.62 2.68
N PHE A 22 -33.18 -8.52 2.19
CA PHE A 22 -32.54 -7.21 2.25
C PHE A 22 -33.13 -6.42 3.41
N THR A 23 -32.39 -6.31 4.51
CA THR A 23 -32.86 -5.66 5.75
C THR A 23 -32.70 -4.14 5.75
N ASP A 24 -32.02 -3.55 4.76
CA ASP A 24 -31.76 -2.12 4.70
C ASP A 24 -32.20 -1.50 3.37
N LYS A 25 -32.69 -0.26 3.42
CA LYS A 25 -33.09 0.55 2.25
C LYS A 25 -31.93 0.87 1.28
N THR A 26 -30.71 0.54 1.65
CA THR A 26 -29.49 0.64 0.84
C THR A 26 -29.13 -0.68 0.14
N ALA A 27 -29.80 -1.79 0.46
CA ALA A 27 -29.50 -3.11 -0.06
C ALA A 27 -30.31 -3.48 -1.32
N GLY A 28 -30.80 -2.51 -2.08
CA GLY A 28 -31.15 -2.74 -3.48
C GLY A 28 -29.86 -2.92 -4.25
N GLY A 29 -29.47 -4.17 -4.50
CA GLY A 29 -28.22 -4.49 -5.20
C GLY A 29 -28.11 -3.70 -6.51
N LEU A 30 -26.91 -3.19 -6.79
CA LEU A 30 -26.60 -2.61 -8.09
C LEU A 30 -26.72 -3.72 -9.14
N ILE A 31 -27.68 -3.60 -10.06
CA ILE A 31 -27.78 -4.51 -11.20
C ILE A 31 -27.05 -3.89 -12.37
N ILE A 32 -26.19 -4.70 -13.00
CA ILE A 32 -25.56 -4.37 -14.27
C ILE A 32 -26.61 -4.56 -15.36
N GLU A 33 -27.12 -3.46 -15.92
CA GLU A 33 -28.10 -3.54 -17.02
C GLU A 33 -27.41 -3.89 -18.34
N ALA A 34 -26.24 -3.30 -18.58
CA ALA A 34 -25.44 -3.53 -19.76
C ALA A 34 -23.94 -3.28 -19.49
N ILE A 35 -23.10 -4.05 -20.17
CA ILE A 35 -21.66 -3.83 -20.28
C ILE A 35 -21.40 -3.42 -21.72
N GLU A 36 -21.03 -2.17 -21.93
CA GLU A 36 -20.72 -1.62 -23.25
C GLU A 36 -19.20 -1.47 -23.39
N PRO A 37 -18.56 -2.11 -24.39
CA PRO A 37 -17.14 -1.95 -24.62
C PRO A 37 -16.87 -0.56 -25.20
N ILE A 38 -16.02 0.21 -24.51
CA ILE A 38 -15.59 1.56 -24.93
C ILE A 38 -14.32 1.54 -25.79
N GLY A 39 -13.70 0.37 -25.95
CA GLY A 39 -12.46 0.15 -26.70
C GLY A 39 -11.37 -0.48 -25.84
N GLU A 40 -10.25 -0.79 -26.48
CA GLU A 40 -8.99 -1.20 -25.83
C GLU A 40 -7.98 -0.08 -25.98
N ALA A 41 -7.26 0.23 -24.90
CA ALA A 41 -6.19 1.22 -24.89
C ALA A 41 -5.08 0.76 -23.95
N GLU A 42 -3.83 1.06 -24.29
CA GLU A 42 -2.74 0.98 -23.33
C GLU A 42 -3.00 1.99 -22.22
N CYS A 43 -3.03 1.53 -20.97
CA CYS A 43 -3.22 2.40 -19.82
C CYS A 43 -2.30 1.99 -18.68
N THR A 44 -1.77 3.01 -18.01
CA THR A 44 -0.96 2.87 -16.79
C THR A 44 -1.82 2.93 -15.54
N CYS A 45 -2.86 3.76 -15.58
CA CYS A 45 -3.89 3.88 -14.56
C CYS A 45 -5.26 4.00 -15.24
N ILE A 46 -6.28 3.48 -14.57
CA ILE A 46 -7.67 3.67 -14.99
C ILE A 46 -8.37 4.55 -13.96
N GLN A 47 -9.14 5.51 -14.45
CA GLN A 47 -10.18 6.18 -13.67
C GLN A 47 -11.50 5.84 -14.36
N VAL A 48 -12.51 5.52 -13.57
CA VAL A 48 -13.86 5.27 -14.07
C VAL A 48 -14.71 6.51 -13.83
N ASP A 49 -15.56 6.84 -14.80
CA ASP A 49 -16.52 7.95 -14.72
C ASP A 49 -17.63 7.73 -13.67
N ALA A 50 -17.62 6.61 -12.96
CA ALA A 50 -18.54 6.36 -11.87
C ALA A 50 -18.14 7.18 -10.64
N ASP A 51 -19.07 7.97 -10.10
CA ASP A 51 -18.84 8.85 -8.93
C ASP A 51 -18.33 8.08 -7.69
N ASP A 52 -18.66 6.79 -7.57
CA ASP A 52 -18.23 5.89 -6.50
C ASP A 52 -16.93 5.13 -6.80
N SER A 53 -16.28 5.43 -7.93
CA SER A 53 -15.07 4.73 -8.43
C SER A 53 -15.25 3.21 -8.59
N LEU A 54 -16.48 2.71 -8.72
CA LEU A 54 -16.76 1.29 -8.86
C LEU A 54 -16.38 0.78 -10.26
N TYR A 55 -15.58 -0.29 -10.30
CA TYR A 55 -15.22 -0.98 -11.54
C TYR A 55 -15.28 -2.51 -11.36
N LEU A 56 -15.51 -3.21 -12.47
CA LEU A 56 -15.44 -4.67 -12.56
C LEU A 56 -14.28 -5.03 -13.50
N THR A 57 -13.39 -5.90 -13.07
CA THR A 57 -12.22 -6.32 -13.85
C THR A 57 -12.21 -7.83 -13.99
N THR A 58 -11.74 -8.32 -15.14
CA THR A 58 -11.49 -9.74 -15.41
C THR A 58 -9.98 -9.91 -15.58
N ASP A 59 -9.42 -10.98 -15.03
CA ASP A 59 -8.00 -11.38 -15.12
C ASP A 59 -6.94 -10.58 -14.32
N TYR A 60 -7.21 -9.34 -13.88
CA TYR A 60 -6.25 -8.56 -13.05
C TYR A 60 -6.94 -7.63 -12.03
N VAL A 61 -6.27 -7.32 -10.91
CA VAL A 61 -6.75 -6.33 -9.90
C VAL A 61 -6.08 -4.98 -10.16
N VAL A 62 -6.86 -3.91 -10.29
CA VAL A 62 -6.34 -2.54 -10.31
C VAL A 62 -6.16 -2.07 -8.86
N THR A 63 -5.05 -2.42 -8.24
CA THR A 63 -4.77 -1.96 -6.87
C THR A 63 -4.22 -0.54 -6.91
N HIS A 64 -4.75 0.33 -6.05
CA HIS A 64 -3.98 1.45 -5.53
C HIS A 64 -2.63 0.89 -5.04
N ASN A 65 -1.57 1.22 -5.78
CA ASN A 65 -0.20 0.74 -5.62
C ASN A 65 0.29 0.81 -4.15
N THR A 66 -0.13 1.82 -3.41
CA THR A 66 0.23 2.04 -2.01
C THR A 66 -0.29 0.94 -1.08
N ILE A 67 -1.53 0.46 -1.26
CA ILE A 67 -2.11 -0.57 -0.38
C ILE A 67 -1.35 -1.88 -0.52
N THR A 68 -1.00 -2.25 -1.76
CA THR A 68 -0.20 -3.43 -2.06
C THR A 68 1.20 -3.30 -1.45
N GLY A 69 1.84 -2.15 -1.59
CA GLY A 69 3.13 -1.86 -0.95
C GLY A 69 3.05 -1.95 0.59
N ALA A 70 1.99 -1.44 1.20
CA ALA A 70 1.76 -1.53 2.64
C ALA A 70 1.55 -2.98 3.10
N TYR A 71 0.80 -3.78 2.34
CA TYR A 71 0.55 -5.19 2.66
C TYR A 71 1.84 -6.01 2.63
N GLU A 72 2.61 -5.92 1.54
CA GLU A 72 3.88 -6.66 1.42
C GLU A 72 4.88 -6.19 2.48
N THR A 73 5.01 -4.89 2.70
CA THR A 73 5.83 -4.33 3.78
C THR A 73 5.42 -4.92 5.14
N THR A 74 4.13 -5.01 5.43
CA THR A 74 3.61 -5.58 6.68
C THR A 74 3.93 -7.07 6.80
N ALA A 75 3.76 -7.86 5.74
CA ALA A 75 4.09 -9.28 5.73
C ALA A 75 5.57 -9.50 6.05
N HIS A 76 6.47 -8.69 5.47
CA HIS A 76 7.89 -8.76 5.75
C HIS A 76 8.26 -8.29 7.17
N LEU A 77 7.65 -7.21 7.66
CA LEU A 77 7.91 -6.69 9.01
C LEU A 77 7.47 -7.67 10.09
N THR A 78 6.32 -8.32 9.91
CA THR A 78 5.72 -9.24 10.89
C THR A 78 6.19 -10.67 10.72
N GLY A 79 6.67 -11.06 9.53
CA GLY A 79 6.93 -12.45 9.18
C GLY A 79 5.67 -13.29 8.97
N LEU A 80 4.49 -12.66 8.99
CA LEU A 80 3.18 -13.30 8.81
C LEU A 80 2.84 -13.33 7.32
N TYR A 81 3.48 -14.24 6.59
CA TYR A 81 3.19 -14.47 5.18
C TYR A 81 1.95 -15.35 5.01
N PRO A 82 1.06 -15.06 4.05
CA PRO A 82 -0.04 -15.95 3.74
C PRO A 82 0.48 -17.30 3.21
N HIS A 83 -0.34 -18.34 3.32
CA HIS A 83 0.04 -19.70 2.92
C HIS A 83 0.42 -19.82 1.45
N TRP A 84 -0.15 -18.97 0.60
CA TRP A 84 0.12 -18.91 -0.84
C TRP A 84 1.33 -18.05 -1.23
N TRP A 85 2.05 -17.44 -0.27
CA TRP A 85 3.17 -16.55 -0.60
C TRP A 85 4.37 -17.32 -1.20
N GLU A 86 4.59 -17.17 -2.50
CA GLU A 86 5.70 -17.80 -3.21
C GLU A 86 6.96 -16.92 -3.32
N GLY A 87 6.82 -15.62 -3.04
CA GLY A 87 7.91 -14.64 -3.13
C GLY A 87 8.96 -14.76 -2.03
N LYS A 88 9.85 -13.77 -1.99
CA LYS A 88 10.92 -13.69 -0.98
C LYS A 88 10.32 -13.72 0.43
N ARG A 89 11.01 -14.38 1.37
CA ARG A 89 10.68 -14.36 2.79
C ARG A 89 11.95 -14.03 3.60
N PHE A 90 11.77 -13.29 4.68
CA PHE A 90 12.79 -13.10 5.71
C PHE A 90 12.48 -14.02 6.89
N THR A 91 13.50 -14.70 7.42
CA THR A 91 13.36 -15.69 8.51
C THR A 91 13.49 -15.07 9.91
N GLY A 92 13.73 -13.76 9.99
CA GLY A 92 13.92 -13.05 11.24
C GLY A 92 13.57 -11.57 11.11
N PRO A 93 13.69 -10.81 12.21
CA PRO A 93 13.32 -9.40 12.24
C PRO A 93 14.12 -8.57 11.23
N VAL A 94 13.43 -7.62 10.59
CA VAL A 94 13.95 -6.85 9.45
C VAL A 94 13.99 -5.35 9.74
N THR A 95 14.78 -4.64 8.95
CA THR A 95 14.90 -3.18 8.98
C THR A 95 14.47 -2.61 7.64
N TRP A 96 13.43 -1.78 7.68
CA TRP A 96 12.76 -1.23 6.50
C TRP A 96 12.77 0.29 6.47
N TRP A 97 12.69 0.83 5.25
CA TRP A 97 12.23 2.20 5.01
C TRP A 97 10.97 2.18 4.16
N ALA A 98 10.02 3.04 4.49
CA ALA A 98 8.84 3.33 3.67
C ALA A 98 8.89 4.82 3.31
N CYS A 99 8.86 5.10 2.02
CA CYS A 99 9.24 6.40 1.49
C CYS A 99 8.15 6.96 0.59
N GLY A 100 7.94 8.27 0.65
CA GLY A 100 7.03 8.98 -0.27
C GLY A 100 7.64 10.27 -0.80
N LYS A 101 6.85 11.00 -1.60
CA LYS A 101 7.30 12.22 -2.28
C LYS A 101 7.65 13.38 -1.35
N SER A 102 6.71 13.82 -0.52
CA SER A 102 6.91 14.90 0.47
C SER A 102 6.78 14.38 1.89
N ASN A 103 7.16 15.18 2.89
CA ASN A 103 6.96 14.80 4.29
C ASN A 103 5.47 14.63 4.63
N GLU A 104 4.62 15.51 4.09
CA GLU A 104 3.17 15.47 4.24
C GLU A 104 2.59 14.22 3.58
N THR A 105 2.92 13.94 2.31
CA THR A 105 2.37 12.75 1.63
C THR A 105 2.89 11.45 2.24
N THR A 106 4.14 11.43 2.71
CA THR A 106 4.66 10.26 3.44
C THR A 106 3.87 10.02 4.73
N ARG A 107 3.50 11.06 5.47
CA ARG A 107 2.69 10.94 6.69
C ARG A 107 1.24 10.55 6.38
N ASP A 108 0.62 11.23 5.43
CA ASP A 108 -0.82 11.16 5.18
C ASP A 108 -1.21 9.95 4.32
N ILE A 109 -0.27 9.37 3.57
CA ILE A 109 -0.51 8.24 2.66
C ILE A 109 0.26 7.00 3.13
N VAL A 110 1.59 7.03 3.07
CA VAL A 110 2.44 5.83 3.32
C VAL A 110 2.38 5.38 4.78
N GLN A 111 2.57 6.32 5.72
CA GLN A 111 2.47 6.05 7.15
C GLN A 111 1.04 5.68 7.54
N HIS A 112 0.04 6.44 7.07
CA HIS A 112 -1.36 6.13 7.34
C HIS A 112 -1.74 4.72 6.83
N ALA A 113 -1.30 4.32 5.63
CA ALA A 113 -1.57 2.98 5.12
C ALA A 113 -1.00 1.88 6.03
N LEU A 114 0.18 2.08 6.61
CA LEU A 114 0.80 1.11 7.53
C LEU A 114 0.23 1.14 8.94
N LEU A 115 -0.03 2.33 9.50
CA LEU A 115 -0.27 2.51 10.94
C LEU A 115 -1.72 2.93 11.27
N GLY A 116 -2.44 3.49 10.31
CA GLY A 116 -3.78 4.06 10.47
C GLY A 116 -3.75 5.46 11.08
N ASP A 117 -4.92 5.91 11.52
CA ASP A 117 -5.10 7.23 12.13
C ASP A 117 -4.34 7.38 13.44
N VAL A 118 -3.72 8.55 13.65
CA VAL A 118 -3.17 8.93 14.94
C VAL A 118 -4.30 9.24 15.90
N THR A 119 -4.20 8.75 17.14
CA THR A 119 -5.20 8.97 18.19
C THR A 119 -4.57 9.19 19.56
N PHE A 120 -5.32 9.82 20.46
CA PHE A 120 -5.02 9.92 21.89
C PHE A 120 -5.90 8.97 22.73
N ASP A 121 -6.88 8.34 22.09
CA ASP A 121 -7.73 7.32 22.70
C ASP A 121 -6.99 5.97 22.70
N THR A 122 -5.93 5.90 23.52
CA THR A 122 -5.12 4.71 23.75
C THR A 122 -5.20 4.32 25.22
N ASP A 123 -4.90 3.05 25.53
CA ASP A 123 -4.98 2.53 26.91
C ASP A 123 -4.13 3.33 27.93
N ASP A 124 -3.03 3.94 27.49
CA ASP A 124 -2.16 4.77 28.35
C ASP A 124 -2.39 6.28 28.20
N GLY A 125 -3.41 6.68 27.43
CA GLY A 125 -3.78 8.07 27.15
C GLY A 125 -2.71 8.85 26.39
N ARG A 126 -1.70 8.16 25.82
CA ARG A 126 -0.65 8.79 25.03
C ARG A 126 -0.99 8.74 23.55
N LYS A 127 -0.30 9.60 22.81
CA LYS A 127 -0.35 9.61 21.35
C LYS A 127 0.07 8.24 20.79
N GLY A 128 -0.82 7.63 20.01
CA GLY A 128 -0.62 6.35 19.35
C GLY A 128 -1.44 6.27 18.07
N PHE A 129 -1.93 5.08 17.74
CA PHE A 129 -2.68 4.81 16.51
C PHE A 129 -3.99 4.08 16.81
N ALA A 130 -5.03 4.36 16.03
CA ALA A 130 -6.35 3.75 16.16
C ALA A 130 -6.41 2.27 15.71
N GLY A 131 -5.29 1.72 15.22
CA GLY A 131 -5.16 0.30 14.92
C GLY A 131 -5.84 -0.18 13.64
N LYS A 132 -6.16 0.75 12.72
CA LYS A 132 -6.83 0.48 11.44
C LYS A 132 -5.88 0.46 10.23
N GLY A 133 -4.58 0.61 10.46
CA GLY A 133 -3.57 0.45 9.42
C GLY A 133 -3.33 -1.02 9.05
N MET A 134 -2.49 -1.23 8.04
CA MET A 134 -2.13 -2.56 7.58
C MET A 134 -1.39 -3.37 8.65
N ILE A 135 -0.54 -2.73 9.46
CA ILE A 135 0.14 -3.38 10.58
C ILE A 135 -0.87 -3.54 11.73
N PRO A 136 -1.15 -4.79 12.17
CA PRO A 136 -2.07 -5.03 13.28
C PRO A 136 -1.59 -4.33 14.55
N ALA A 137 -2.51 -3.65 15.26
CA ALA A 137 -2.18 -2.84 16.43
C ALA A 137 -1.41 -3.58 17.52
N HIS A 138 -1.77 -4.83 17.79
CA HIS A 138 -1.12 -5.67 18.79
C HIS A 138 0.33 -6.07 18.44
N LEU A 139 0.77 -5.82 17.20
CA LEU A 139 2.15 -6.02 16.75
C LEU A 139 2.93 -4.70 16.74
N MET A 140 2.29 -3.55 16.93
CA MET A 140 2.98 -2.27 17.02
C MET A 140 3.69 -2.13 18.37
N GLY A 141 4.96 -1.74 18.31
CA GLY A 141 5.80 -1.50 19.47
C GLY A 141 6.07 -0.01 19.67
N ARG A 142 7.25 0.29 20.22
CA ARG A 142 7.67 1.67 20.49
C ARG A 142 7.70 2.51 19.21
N THR A 143 6.98 3.62 19.23
CA THR A 143 7.01 4.67 18.21
C THR A 143 7.98 5.78 18.59
N ILE A 144 8.80 6.22 17.65
CA ILE A 144 9.63 7.41 17.73
C ILE A 144 9.02 8.45 16.80
N TRP A 145 8.44 9.49 17.37
CA TRP A 145 7.85 10.61 16.64
C TRP A 145 8.94 11.54 16.11
N ARG A 146 8.72 12.10 14.92
CA ARG A 146 9.59 13.11 14.33
C ARG A 146 9.44 14.43 15.09
N ARG A 147 10.55 15.14 15.31
CA ARG A 147 10.53 16.46 15.97
C ARG A 147 10.12 17.54 14.96
N GLY A 148 9.20 18.41 15.35
CA GLY A 148 8.79 19.56 14.53
C GLY A 148 7.85 19.22 13.36
N SER A 149 7.28 18.01 13.34
CA SER A 149 6.26 17.61 12.38
C SER A 149 5.18 16.85 13.12
N ASP A 150 3.99 17.44 13.21
CA ASP A 150 2.88 16.83 13.92
C ASP A 150 2.45 15.54 13.21
N ASP A 151 2.19 14.54 14.05
CA ASP A 151 1.70 13.20 13.67
C ASP A 151 2.65 12.39 12.77
N ALA A 152 3.84 12.91 12.45
CA ALA A 152 4.84 12.18 11.68
C ALA A 152 5.69 11.25 12.56
N VAL A 153 5.85 10.01 12.12
CA VAL A 153 6.71 9.01 12.72
C VAL A 153 8.08 9.05 12.05
N ASP A 154 9.14 9.04 12.86
CA ASP A 154 10.49 8.80 12.35
C ASP A 154 10.71 7.29 12.15
N ASN A 155 10.46 6.50 13.20
CA ASN A 155 10.46 5.04 13.11
C ASN A 155 9.57 4.37 14.17
N ILE A 156 9.12 3.16 13.88
CA ILE A 156 8.31 2.34 14.79
C ILE A 156 8.80 0.88 14.77
N LEU A 157 8.73 0.24 15.94
CA LEU A 157 8.99 -1.20 16.07
C LEU A 157 7.75 -2.02 15.71
N VAL A 158 7.97 -3.15 15.05
CA VAL A 158 6.91 -4.09 14.69
C VAL A 158 7.30 -5.49 15.14
N LYS A 159 6.41 -6.17 15.86
CA LYS A 159 6.67 -7.50 16.41
C LYS A 159 6.71 -8.51 15.27
N HIS A 160 7.82 -9.23 15.17
CA HIS A 160 7.99 -10.33 14.22
C HIS A 160 7.52 -11.65 14.86
N VAL A 161 7.04 -12.59 14.05
CA VAL A 161 6.53 -13.91 14.49
C VAL A 161 7.56 -14.74 15.25
N THR A 162 8.86 -14.48 15.02
CA THR A 162 9.97 -15.10 15.76
C THR A 162 10.12 -14.57 17.19
N GLY A 163 9.35 -13.57 17.59
CA GLY A 163 9.44 -12.90 18.89
C GLY A 163 10.40 -11.70 18.92
N GLY A 164 11.18 -11.47 17.87
CA GLY A 164 12.02 -10.27 17.75
C GLY A 164 11.25 -9.03 17.28
N TRP A 165 11.96 -7.91 17.14
CA TRP A 165 11.38 -6.63 16.71
C TRP A 165 11.99 -6.20 15.38
N SER A 166 11.14 -6.13 14.35
CA SER A 166 11.44 -5.43 13.12
C SER A 166 11.30 -3.92 13.34
N ARG A 167 11.83 -3.12 12.42
CA ARG A 167 11.73 -1.66 12.47
C ARG A 167 11.45 -1.11 11.09
N VAL A 168 10.44 -0.25 10.99
CA VAL A 168 10.19 0.57 9.79
C VAL A 168 10.43 2.04 10.13
N GLY A 169 11.14 2.75 9.26
CA GLY A 169 11.30 4.20 9.33
C GLY A 169 10.72 4.88 8.11
N PHE A 170 10.27 6.13 8.28
CA PHE A 170 9.62 6.89 7.22
C PHE A 170 10.54 7.98 6.66
N LYS A 171 10.62 8.06 5.34
CA LYS A 171 11.46 9.03 4.62
C LYS A 171 10.69 9.73 3.51
N SER A 172 11.11 10.94 3.19
CA SER A 172 10.59 11.71 2.07
C SER A 172 11.70 11.97 1.05
N TYR A 173 11.38 11.97 -0.24
CA TYR A 173 12.33 12.32 -1.29
C TYR A 173 12.81 13.78 -1.18
N GLU A 174 12.04 14.68 -0.56
CA GLU A 174 12.47 16.05 -0.26
C GLU A 174 13.69 16.13 0.65
N GLN A 175 13.97 15.06 1.40
CA GLN A 175 15.16 14.96 2.25
C GLN A 175 16.44 14.73 1.43
N LYS A 176 16.29 14.47 0.12
CA LYS A 176 17.34 14.26 -0.88
C LYS A 176 18.20 13.02 -0.59
N ARG A 177 19.11 12.71 -1.52
CA ARG A 177 20.02 11.55 -1.46
C ARG A 177 20.70 11.35 -0.10
N GLY A 178 21.18 12.42 0.53
CA GLY A 178 21.91 12.33 1.80
C GLY A 178 21.13 11.66 2.94
N ALA A 179 19.79 11.70 2.90
CA ALA A 179 18.96 11.02 3.88
C ALA A 179 18.89 9.49 3.67
N PHE A 180 19.27 8.98 2.50
CA PHE A 180 19.20 7.57 2.11
C PHE A 180 20.56 6.86 2.19
N GLU A 181 21.61 7.58 2.60
CA GLU A 181 22.94 7.03 2.83
C GLU A 181 23.03 6.23 4.16
N GLY A 182 24.11 5.46 4.30
CA GLY A 182 24.48 4.83 5.56
C GLY A 182 24.04 3.36 5.69
N THR A 183 23.16 3.06 6.64
CA THR A 183 22.94 1.70 7.15
C THR A 183 22.24 0.79 6.14
N ALA A 184 22.66 -0.47 6.08
CA ALA A 184 21.99 -1.49 5.28
C ALA A 184 20.52 -1.72 5.68
N ARG A 185 19.69 -2.12 4.71
CA ARG A 185 18.24 -2.31 4.85
C ARG A 185 17.80 -3.62 4.22
N HIS A 186 16.95 -4.35 4.92
CA HIS A 186 16.37 -5.59 4.42
C HIS A 186 15.29 -5.33 3.36
N GLY A 187 14.56 -4.22 3.48
CA GLY A 187 13.60 -3.80 2.48
C GLY A 187 13.45 -2.29 2.42
N ILE A 188 13.16 -1.78 1.23
CA ILE A 188 12.83 -0.37 1.01
C ILE A 188 11.58 -0.32 0.13
N TRP A 189 10.54 0.33 0.63
CA TRP A 189 9.36 0.65 -0.12
C TRP A 189 9.43 2.12 -0.57
N LEU A 190 9.45 2.32 -1.88
CA LEU A 190 9.45 3.61 -2.56
C LEU A 190 8.06 3.83 -3.16
N ASP A 191 7.25 4.65 -2.52
CA ASP A 191 5.95 5.06 -3.03
C ASP A 191 6.10 6.32 -3.88
N GLU A 192 5.32 6.41 -4.95
CA GLU A 192 5.43 7.41 -6.01
C GLU A 192 6.77 7.37 -6.77
N GLU A 193 6.89 8.25 -7.76
CA GLU A 193 8.05 8.33 -8.63
C GLU A 193 9.32 8.74 -7.85
N CYS A 194 10.20 7.76 -7.62
CA CYS A 194 11.45 7.95 -6.90
C CYS A 194 12.53 8.55 -7.81
N PRO A 195 13.23 9.62 -7.40
CA PRO A 195 14.41 10.13 -8.11
C PRO A 195 15.52 9.07 -8.25
N LEU A 196 16.19 9.04 -9.41
CA LEU A 196 17.19 8.01 -9.73
C LEU A 196 18.37 7.97 -8.75
N ASP A 197 18.81 9.13 -8.24
CA ASP A 197 19.91 9.23 -7.28
C ASP A 197 19.55 8.62 -5.92
N ILE A 198 18.30 8.78 -5.48
CA ILE A 198 17.75 8.13 -4.28
C ILE A 198 17.58 6.64 -4.52
N TYR A 199 17.05 6.24 -5.68
CA TYR A 199 16.91 4.83 -6.06
C TYR A 199 18.27 4.11 -6.06
N GLY A 200 19.31 4.73 -6.61
CA GLY A 200 20.68 4.22 -6.60
C GLY A 200 21.23 3.98 -5.18
N GLU A 201 21.01 4.90 -4.24
CA GLU A 201 21.39 4.67 -2.84
C GLU A 201 20.62 3.51 -2.21
N CYS A 202 19.32 3.38 -2.52
CA CYS A 202 18.50 2.29 -2.02
C CYS A 202 19.00 0.92 -2.49
N LEU A 203 19.45 0.82 -3.74
CA LEU A 203 20.09 -0.40 -4.27
C LEU A 203 21.34 -0.76 -3.46
N ILE A 204 22.19 0.22 -3.15
CA ILE A 204 23.40 -0.02 -2.34
C ILE A 204 23.03 -0.48 -0.92
N ARG A 205 21.99 0.12 -0.30
CA ARG A 205 21.57 -0.25 1.05
C ARG A 205 21.02 -1.68 1.15
N THR A 206 20.43 -2.21 0.08
CA THR A 206 19.83 -3.55 0.05
C THR A 206 20.80 -4.64 -0.41
N ALA A 207 21.90 -4.27 -1.10
CA ALA A 207 22.86 -5.20 -1.67
C ALA A 207 23.49 -6.15 -0.63
N THR A 208 23.85 -5.67 0.56
CA THR A 208 24.59 -6.45 1.56
C THR A 208 23.73 -7.36 2.43
N THR A 209 22.41 -7.15 2.45
CA THR A 209 21.45 -7.97 3.21
C THR A 209 20.70 -8.97 2.34
N GLY A 210 21.01 -9.01 1.03
CA GLY A 210 20.14 -9.61 0.04
C GLY A 210 18.73 -9.05 0.15
N GLY A 211 18.61 -7.73 0.36
CA GLY A 211 17.35 -7.05 0.58
C GLY A 211 16.51 -6.90 -0.68
N ILE A 212 15.36 -6.26 -0.55
CA ILE A 212 14.44 -5.97 -1.67
C ILE A 212 14.12 -4.49 -1.75
N ILE A 213 13.79 -4.04 -2.94
CA ILE A 213 13.19 -2.73 -3.19
C ILE A 213 11.85 -2.97 -3.84
N MET A 214 10.83 -2.28 -3.33
CA MET A 214 9.51 -2.22 -3.94
C MET A 214 9.28 -0.79 -4.38
N LEU A 215 8.90 -0.62 -5.64
CA LEU A 215 8.60 0.69 -6.22
C LEU A 215 7.14 0.68 -6.66
N THR A 216 6.31 1.50 -6.02
CA THR A 216 4.87 1.60 -6.27
C THR A 216 4.57 2.98 -6.81
N TYR A 217 4.35 3.11 -8.12
CA TYR A 217 4.04 4.40 -8.73
C TYR A 217 3.27 4.23 -10.03
N THR A 218 2.57 5.28 -10.40
CA THR A 218 2.01 5.43 -11.74
C THR A 218 2.90 6.41 -12.49
N PRO A 219 3.56 6.05 -13.61
CA PRO A 219 4.25 7.02 -14.45
C PRO A 219 3.24 7.99 -15.08
N LEU A 220 2.97 9.11 -14.41
CA LEU A 220 2.02 10.13 -14.83
C LEU A 220 2.65 11.17 -15.80
N GLU A 221 3.98 11.36 -15.74
CA GLU A 221 4.71 12.38 -16.53
C GLU A 221 5.49 11.79 -17.72
N GLY A 222 5.28 10.50 -18.05
CA GLY A 222 5.98 9.78 -19.11
C GLY A 222 7.14 8.92 -18.59
N LEU A 223 8.08 8.56 -19.48
CA LEU A 223 9.22 7.70 -19.14
C LEU A 223 10.30 8.50 -18.39
N SER A 224 10.23 8.51 -17.06
CA SER A 224 11.33 9.03 -16.25
C SER A 224 12.59 8.16 -16.32
N GLU A 225 13.73 8.73 -15.91
CA GLU A 225 14.99 7.98 -15.83
C GLU A 225 14.89 6.72 -14.94
N THR A 226 14.08 6.78 -13.88
CA THR A 226 13.77 5.62 -13.03
C THR A 226 12.93 4.59 -13.79
N THR A 227 11.93 5.04 -14.56
CA THR A 227 11.11 4.14 -15.40
C THR A 227 11.95 3.45 -16.47
N LEU A 228 12.90 4.16 -17.07
CA LEU A 228 13.79 3.63 -18.10
C LEU A 228 14.64 2.44 -17.60
N GLN A 229 14.99 2.40 -16.31
CA GLN A 229 15.73 1.26 -15.71
C GLN A 229 14.98 -0.08 -15.80
N PHE A 230 13.66 -0.05 -15.98
CA PHE A 230 12.82 -1.24 -16.05
C PHE A 230 12.38 -1.59 -17.47
N MET A 231 12.80 -0.81 -18.48
CA MET A 231 12.47 -1.08 -19.88
C MET A 231 13.46 -2.05 -20.52
N PRO A 232 12.99 -3.00 -21.35
CA PRO A 232 13.88 -3.88 -22.11
C PRO A 232 14.84 -3.08 -22.99
N GLY A 233 16.15 -3.35 -22.88
CA GLY A 233 17.20 -2.72 -23.71
C GLY A 233 17.81 -1.43 -23.14
N PHE A 234 17.42 -0.97 -21.95
CA PHE A 234 18.11 0.13 -21.27
C PHE A 234 19.33 -0.42 -20.50
N GLY A 235 20.54 -0.16 -21.00
CA GLY A 235 21.79 -0.58 -20.37
C GLY A 235 22.48 -1.81 -21.00
N ASP A 236 22.06 -2.23 -22.19
CA ASP A 236 22.85 -3.09 -23.08
C ASP A 236 23.94 -2.29 -23.85
#